data_AF-A0A562J5Q0-F1
#
_entry.id   AF-A0A562J5Q0-F1
#
_cell.length_a   1.000
_cell.length_b   1.000
_cell.length_c   1.000
_cell.angle_alpha   90.00
_cell.angle_beta   90.00
_cell.angle_gamma   90.00
#
_symmetry.space_group_name_H-M   'P 1'
#
loop_
_entity.id
_entity.type
_entity.pdbx_description
1 polymer ?
#
loop_
_entity_poly.entity_id
_entity_poly.type
_entity_poly.pdbx_seq_one_letter_code
_entity_poly.pdbx_strand_id
1 'polypeptide(L)'
;MNITSIWFTDPPVYHHFPPIYENLGLPEVSSFIEQQFEFAYISGKTERTRHGSIRLYKQHGDFKVIIPEKLPGFGPIRLEKLKSLLLERVKANFIQNIESEPQKRKVYHTDFRRKPRGMD
;
A
#
# COMPACT_ATOMS: atom_id res chain seq x y z
N MET A 1 21.15 -6.96 4.83
CA MET A 1 19.91 -7.42 4.19
C MET A 1 19.82 -6.68 2.88
N ASN A 2 19.74 -7.42 1.78
CA ASN A 2 19.78 -6.86 0.44
C ASN A 2 18.53 -7.31 -0.30
N ILE A 3 17.85 -6.37 -0.97
CA ILE A 3 16.76 -6.67 -1.89
C ILE A 3 17.41 -7.07 -3.22
N THR A 4 17.14 -8.27 -3.69
CA THR A 4 17.72 -8.84 -4.92
C THR A 4 16.85 -8.53 -6.13
N SER A 5 15.54 -8.55 -5.97
CA SER A 5 14.58 -8.25 -7.04
C SER A 5 13.32 -7.58 -6.50
N ILE A 6 12.64 -6.85 -7.38
CA ILE A 6 11.35 -6.23 -7.09
C ILE A 6 10.57 -5.97 -8.39
N TRP A 7 9.29 -6.29 -8.42
CA TRP A 7 8.41 -5.99 -9.55
C TRP A 7 6.96 -5.87 -9.12
N PHE A 8 6.19 -5.04 -9.82
CA PHE A 8 4.75 -4.94 -9.60
C PHE A 8 4.03 -6.16 -10.15
N THR A 9 3.08 -6.68 -9.38
CA THR A 9 2.27 -7.86 -9.76
C THR A 9 0.95 -7.46 -10.39
N ASP A 10 0.45 -6.26 -10.05
CA ASP A 10 -0.86 -5.80 -10.45
C ASP A 10 -0.84 -4.31 -10.85
N PRO A 11 -1.77 -3.88 -11.72
CA PRO A 11 -2.15 -2.48 -11.95
C PRO A 11 -2.49 -1.70 -10.66
N PRO A 12 -2.25 -0.37 -10.59
CA PRO A 12 -2.72 0.48 -9.50
C PRO A 12 -4.25 0.43 -9.29
N VAL A 13 -4.66 0.42 -8.02
CA VAL A 13 -6.05 0.41 -7.58
C VAL A 13 -6.36 1.68 -6.79
N TYR A 14 -7.48 2.32 -7.11
CA TYR A 14 -7.90 3.59 -6.52
C TYR A 14 -8.96 3.33 -5.45
N HIS A 15 -8.59 3.51 -4.18
CA HIS A 15 -9.49 3.39 -3.06
C HIS A 15 -10.09 4.76 -2.72
N HIS A 16 -11.40 4.86 -2.87
CA HIS A 16 -12.17 6.08 -2.63
C HIS A 16 -12.96 5.94 -1.33
N PHE A 17 -12.67 6.81 -0.37
CA PHE A 17 -13.45 6.96 0.84
C PHE A 17 -14.45 8.12 0.71
N PRO A 18 -15.60 8.04 1.40
CA PRO A 18 -16.53 9.14 1.51
C PRO A 18 -15.85 10.42 2.05
N PRO A 19 -16.13 11.61 1.49
CA PRO A 19 -15.54 12.87 1.94
C PRO A 19 -15.72 13.18 3.43
N ILE A 20 -16.75 12.61 4.06
CA ILE A 20 -16.99 12.74 5.50
C ILE A 20 -15.86 12.16 6.36
N TYR A 21 -15.08 11.20 5.84
CA TYR A 21 -13.97 10.58 6.55
C TYR A 21 -12.62 11.24 6.26
N GLU A 22 -12.48 11.79 5.05
CA GLU A 22 -11.27 12.49 4.58
C GLU A 22 -10.89 13.66 5.52
N ASN A 23 -11.85 14.31 6.17
CA ASN A 23 -11.59 15.46 7.06
C ASN A 23 -11.33 15.09 8.52
N LEU A 24 -11.31 13.80 8.86
CA LEU A 24 -11.08 13.35 10.23
C LEU A 24 -9.59 13.27 10.59
N GLY A 25 -8.69 13.48 9.62
CA GLY A 25 -7.25 13.36 9.84
C GLY A 25 -6.78 11.94 10.17
N LEU A 26 -7.59 10.94 9.82
CA LEU A 26 -7.33 9.53 10.07
C LEU A 26 -6.81 8.87 8.78
N PRO A 27 -5.51 8.55 8.67
CA PRO A 27 -4.94 7.98 7.46
C PRO A 27 -5.58 6.64 7.07
N GLU A 28 -6.18 5.91 8.02
CA GLU A 28 -6.85 4.64 7.74
C GLU A 28 -8.13 4.79 6.90
N VAL A 29 -8.73 5.98 6.87
CA VAL A 29 -10.01 6.27 6.18
C VAL A 29 -9.90 7.40 5.16
N SER A 30 -8.68 7.73 4.74
CA SER A 30 -8.41 8.63 3.61
C SER A 30 -8.26 7.85 2.31
N SER A 31 -8.65 8.46 1.19
CA SER A 31 -8.49 7.90 -0.15
C SER A 31 -7.02 7.71 -0.49
N PHE A 32 -6.70 6.53 -1.04
CA PHE A 32 -5.34 6.18 -1.44
C PHE A 32 -5.33 5.42 -2.76
N ILE A 33 -4.19 5.46 -3.43
CA ILE A 33 -3.88 4.58 -4.57
C ILE A 33 -2.95 3.49 -4.05
N GLU A 34 -3.25 2.23 -4.33
CA GLU A 34 -2.43 1.08 -3.94
C GLU A 34 -1.92 0.34 -5.17
N GLN A 35 -0.67 -0.13 -5.15
CA GLN A 35 -0.17 -1.11 -6.12
C GLN A 35 0.59 -2.23 -5.41
N GLN A 36 0.28 -3.46 -5.77
CA GLN A 36 0.92 -4.67 -5.22
C GLN A 36 2.22 -4.98 -5.95
N PHE A 37 3.22 -5.46 -5.21
CA PHE A 37 4.51 -5.88 -5.74
C PHE A 37 5.03 -7.12 -5.01
N GLU A 38 5.87 -7.87 -5.71
CA GLU A 38 6.67 -8.95 -5.14
C GLU A 38 8.13 -8.48 -5.04
N PHE A 39 8.82 -8.89 -3.97
CA PHE A 39 10.23 -8.62 -3.77
C PHE A 39 10.95 -9.83 -3.20
N ALA A 40 12.19 -10.04 -3.63
CA ALA A 40 13.10 -11.01 -3.03
C ALA A 40 14.18 -10.31 -2.21
N TYR A 41 14.56 -10.93 -1.09
CA TYR A 41 15.61 -10.42 -0.23
C TYR A 41 16.46 -11.53 0.38
N ILE A 42 17.73 -11.22 0.61
CA ILE A 42 18.66 -12.11 1.31
C ILE A 42 18.71 -11.76 2.79
N SER A 43 18.46 -12.77 3.62
CA SER A 43 18.66 -12.73 5.07
C SER A 43 19.55 -13.89 5.51
N GLY A 44 20.76 -13.58 5.99
CA GLY A 44 21.79 -14.59 6.25
C GLY A 44 22.25 -15.24 4.95
N LYS A 45 22.02 -16.56 4.81
CA LYS A 45 22.37 -17.36 3.63
C LYS A 45 21.15 -17.76 2.78
N THR A 46 19.96 -17.27 3.14
CA THR A 46 18.70 -17.68 2.50
C THR A 46 18.09 -16.50 1.77
N GLU A 47 17.71 -16.73 0.52
CA GLU A 47 16.85 -15.83 -0.24
C GLU A 47 15.39 -16.15 0.03
N ARG A 48 14.57 -15.12 0.21
CA ARG A 48 13.14 -15.26 0.47
C ARG A 48 12.37 -14.26 -0.39
N THR A 49 11.28 -14.73 -0.97
CA THR A 49 10.34 -13.93 -1.74
C THR A 49 9.13 -13.57 -0.90
N ARG A 50 8.67 -12.32 -0.97
CA ARG A 50 7.55 -11.80 -0.21
C ARG A 50 6.76 -10.77 -1.01
N HIS A 51 5.52 -10.57 -0.59
CA HIS A 51 4.62 -9.59 -1.17
C HIS A 51 4.55 -8.33 -0.30
N GLY A 52 4.34 -7.19 -0.96
CA GLY A 52 4.07 -5.93 -0.32
C GLY A 52 3.21 -5.05 -1.23
N SER A 53 2.75 -3.93 -0.69
CA SER A 53 2.09 -2.91 -1.47
C SER A 53 2.67 -1.54 -1.18
N ILE A 54 2.63 -0.65 -2.18
CA ILE A 54 2.89 0.77 -2.01
C ILE A 54 1.58 1.52 -2.08
N ARG A 55 1.40 2.48 -1.18
CA ARG A 55 0.23 3.36 -1.11
C ARG A 55 0.63 4.82 -1.27
N LEU A 56 -0.13 5.57 -2.07
CA LEU A 56 -0.11 7.03 -2.11
C LEU A 56 -1.40 7.56 -1.50
N TYR A 57 -1.30 8.28 -0.39
CA TYR A 57 -2.44 8.95 0.24
C TYR A 57 -2.67 10.31 -0.41
N LYS A 58 -3.80 10.48 -1.08
CA LYS A 58 -4.03 11.65 -1.97
C LYS A 58 -4.05 12.98 -1.23
N GLN A 59 -4.60 13.02 -0.02
CA GLN A 59 -4.71 14.25 0.75
C GLN A 59 -3.37 14.78 1.24
N HIS A 60 -2.45 13.88 1.60
CA HIS A 60 -1.19 14.24 2.24
C HIS A 60 0.01 14.16 1.29
N GLY A 61 -0.13 13.49 0.14
CA GLY A 61 0.99 13.22 -0.77
C GLY A 61 1.98 12.19 -0.21
N ASP A 62 1.60 11.47 0.85
CA ASP A 62 2.46 10.54 1.56
C ASP A 62 2.51 9.17 0.86
N PHE A 63 3.70 8.60 0.80
CA PHE A 63 3.92 7.24 0.32
C PHE A 63 4.21 6.30 1.49
N LYS A 64 3.56 5.13 1.51
CA LYS A 64 3.83 4.10 2.51
C LYS A 64 3.96 2.72 1.86
N VAL A 65 4.92 1.94 2.36
CA VAL A 65 5.04 0.51 2.04
C VAL A 65 4.37 -0.30 3.12
N ILE A 66 3.48 -1.20 2.71
CA ILE A 66 2.77 -2.14 3.56
C ILE A 66 3.27 -3.55 3.26
N ILE A 67 3.60 -4.30 4.31
CA ILE A 67 3.96 -5.72 4.21
C ILE A 67 2.91 -6.46 5.03
N PRO A 68 1.96 -7.19 4.40
CA PRO A 68 0.84 -7.81 5.12
C PRO A 68 1.28 -8.98 6.00
N GLU A 69 2.33 -9.69 5.59
CA GLU A 69 2.85 -10.84 6.32
C GLU A 69 3.81 -10.43 7.44
N LYS A 70 3.72 -11.10 8.58
CA LYS A 70 4.75 -11.02 9.61
C LYS A 70 6.05 -11.61 9.06
N LEU A 71 7.14 -10.87 9.14
CA LEU A 71 8.46 -11.34 8.75
C LEU A 71 9.19 -11.92 9.99
N PRO A 72 9.34 -13.25 10.12
CA PRO A 72 10.03 -13.84 11.26
C PRO A 72 11.49 -13.35 11.32
N GLY A 73 11.93 -12.91 12.50
CA GLY A 73 13.28 -12.36 12.70
C GLY A 73 13.44 -10.88 12.35
N PHE A 74 12.35 -10.20 11.95
CA PHE A 74 12.33 -8.75 11.79
C PHE A 74 11.69 -8.10 13.01
N GLY A 75 12.54 -7.50 13.85
CA GLY A 75 12.07 -6.54 14.85
C GLY A 75 11.61 -5.23 14.18
N PRO A 76 10.91 -4.34 14.93
CA PRO A 76 10.34 -3.10 14.40
C PRO A 76 11.35 -2.25 13.61
N ILE A 77 12.56 -2.05 14.15
CA ILE A 77 13.61 -1.24 13.53
C ILE A 77 14.05 -1.83 12.18
N ARG A 78 14.21 -3.15 12.09
CA ARG A 78 14.62 -3.82 10.84
C ARG A 78 13.49 -3.77 9.81
N LEU A 79 12.25 -3.87 10.26
CA LEU A 79 11.09 -3.77 9.39
C LEU A 79 10.94 -2.37 8.80
N GLU A 80 11.11 -1.32 9.62
CA GLU A 80 11.10 0.05 9.12
C GLU A 80 12.23 0.30 8.12
N LYS A 81 13.45 -0.17 8.41
CA LYS A 81 14.55 -0.08 7.44
C LYS A 81 14.25 -0.81 6.12
N LEU A 82 13.60 -1.98 6.16
CA LEU A 82 13.16 -2.69 4.96
C LEU A 82 12.14 -1.87 4.17
N LYS A 83 11.12 -1.32 4.84
CA LYS A 83 10.09 -0.49 4.19
C LYS A 83 10.70 0.74 3.53
N SER A 84 11.64 1.43 4.18
CA SER A 84 12.35 2.58 3.58
C SER A 84 13.09 2.17 2.31
N LEU A 85 13.85 1.06 2.35
CA LEU A 85 14.59 0.57 1.18
C LEU A 85 13.67 0.15 0.03
N LEU A 86 12.54 -0.51 0.34
CA LEU A 86 11.55 -0.86 -0.65
C LEU A 86 10.93 0.39 -1.27
N LEU A 87 10.55 1.37 -0.44
CA LEU A 87 9.95 2.62 -0.88
C LEU A 87 10.85 3.36 -1.86
N GLU A 88 12.13 3.50 -1.56
CA GLU A 88 13.11 4.13 -2.45
C GLU A 88 13.18 3.43 -3.82
N ARG A 89 13.07 2.10 -3.86
CA ARG A 89 13.14 1.34 -5.11
C ARG A 89 11.86 1.38 -5.94
N VAL A 90 10.69 1.35 -5.30
CA VAL A 90 9.41 1.24 -6.04
C VAL A 90 8.78 2.58 -6.38
N LYS A 91 9.11 3.66 -5.65
CA LYS A 91 8.36 4.92 -5.74
C LYS A 91 8.34 5.52 -7.15
N ALA A 92 9.46 5.55 -7.86
CA ALA A 92 9.53 6.14 -9.19
C ALA A 92 8.64 5.38 -10.20
N ASN A 93 8.80 4.05 -10.26
CA ASN A 93 8.01 3.19 -11.14
C ASN A 93 6.53 3.20 -10.76
N PHE A 94 6.20 3.30 -9.46
CA PHE A 94 4.82 3.44 -9.00
C PHE A 94 4.16 4.71 -9.52
N ILE A 95 4.84 5.86 -9.43
CA ILE A 95 4.34 7.13 -9.97
C ILE A 95 4.10 7.01 -11.48
N GLN A 96 5.06 6.45 -12.21
CA GLN A 96 4.92 6.22 -13.65
C GLN A 96 3.73 5.31 -13.99
N ASN A 97 3.49 4.26 -13.20
CA ASN A 97 2.34 3.36 -13.40
C ASN A 97 1.01 4.08 -13.17
N ILE A 98 0.93 4.95 -12.15
CA ILE A 98 -0.26 5.74 -11.85
C ILE A 98 -0.58 6.71 -13.00
N GLU A 99 0.43 7.36 -13.56
CA GLU A 99 0.28 8.35 -14.63
C GLU A 99 -0.06 7.72 -15.99
N SER A 100 0.48 6.52 -16.26
CA SER A 100 0.27 5.81 -17.52
C SER A 100 -1.02 5.00 -17.59
N GLU A 101 -1.60 4.61 -16.45
CA GLU A 101 -2.84 3.86 -16.43
C GLU A 101 -4.10 4.74 -16.23
N PRO A 102 -5.12 4.61 -17.10
CA PRO A 102 -6.42 5.21 -16.83
C PRO A 102 -7.00 4.60 -15.55
N GLN A 103 -7.67 5.40 -14.70
CA GLN A 103 -8.30 5.00 -13.42
C GLN A 103 -9.41 3.94 -13.57
N LYS A 104 -9.08 2.75 -14.07
CA LYS A 104 -10.01 1.70 -14.45
C LYS A 104 -10.43 0.85 -13.26
N ARG A 105 -9.60 0.79 -12.20
CA ARG A 105 -9.83 -0.04 -11.01
C ARG A 105 -10.13 0.86 -9.81
N LYS A 106 -11.41 1.13 -9.55
CA LYS A 106 -11.87 1.92 -8.39
C LYS A 106 -12.58 1.02 -7.39
N VAL A 107 -12.23 1.17 -6.12
CA VAL A 107 -12.91 0.56 -4.98
C VAL A 107 -13.55 1.69 -4.19
N TYR A 108 -14.87 1.64 -4.04
CA TYR A 108 -15.63 2.59 -3.24
C TYR A 108 -15.90 1.99 -1.86
N HIS A 109 -15.41 2.66 -0.82
CA HIS A 109 -15.71 2.30 0.55
C HIS A 109 -17.05 2.93 0.94
N THR A 110 -17.94 2.14 1.55
CA THR A 110 -19.27 2.62 1.96
C THR A 110 -19.22 3.36 3.30
N ASP A 111 -20.22 4.21 3.55
CA ASP A 111 -20.44 4.81 4.87
C ASP A 111 -20.69 3.70 5.91
N PHE A 112 -19.96 3.76 7.03
CA PHE A 112 -20.11 2.84 8.17
C PHE A 112 -21.41 3.09 8.96
N ARG A 113 -22.23 4.09 8.59
CA ARG A 113 -23.56 4.30 9.16
C ARG A 113 -24.34 2.98 9.18
N ARG A 114 -24.73 2.55 10.38
CA ARG A 114 -25.67 1.43 10.55
C ARG A 114 -26.90 1.71 9.70
N LYS A 115 -27.32 0.75 8.87
CA LYS A 115 -28.64 0.79 8.23
C LYS A 115 -29.66 1.14 9.32
N PRO A 116 -30.55 2.12 9.10
CA PRO A 116 -31.63 2.37 10.05
C PRO A 116 -32.39 1.06 10.23
N ARG A 117 -32.44 0.55 11.47
CA ARG A 117 -33.37 -0.52 11.82
C ARG A 117 -34.76 0.09 11.71
N GLY A 118 -35.52 -0.29 10.69
CA GLY A 118 -36.91 0.15 10.52
C GLY A 118 -37.23 0.47 9.08
N MET A 119 -37.43 -0.57 8.28
CA MET A 119 -38.38 -0.59 7.16
C MET A 119 -38.69 -2.06 6.93
N ASP A 120 -39.53 -2.58 7.82
CA ASP A 120 -40.55 -3.58 7.50
C ASP A 120 -41.82 -2.84 7.10
#